data_AF-A0A672K755-F1
#
_entry.id   AF-A0A672K755-F1
#
_cell.length_a   1.000
_cell.length_b   1.000
_cell.length_c   1.000
_cell.angle_alpha   90.00
_cell.angle_beta   90.00
_cell.angle_gamma   90.00
#
_symmetry.space_group_name_H-M   'P 1'
#
loop_
_entity.id
_entity.type
_entity.pdbx_description
1 polymer ?
#
loop_
_entity_poly.entity_id
_entity_poly.type
_entity_poly.pdbx_seq_one_letter_code
_entity_poly.pdbx_strand_id
1 'polypeptide(L)'
;VIVSKLFASVQTAVVGKGEIQLHVQAPAEVAPDYCSSFTHCSTKYPDAMTKWETFFKLLSIDHISNSDDTDLSKKYKILGLLWAAEEVSLQTASSACSERQKLYSSHEVRFGQGWLNSEAYVAAAHFHASIERSEKFMAPLPSRVLQESDRPPNIANLSAEENHALHIFGWMNSVNQLLGGSLVNLWQSAMCSPQAQEKGQGLLHDLILDPKFPGTSLMMTTNC
;
A
#
# COMPACT_ATOMS: atom_id res chain seq x y z
N VAL A 1 -1.72 10.09 -4.67
CA VAL A 1 -2.19 8.70 -4.89
C VAL A 1 -3.51 8.66 -5.66
N ILE A 2 -4.66 9.00 -5.07
CA ILE A 2 -6.00 8.87 -5.71
C ILE A 2 -6.11 9.63 -7.05
N VAL A 3 -5.66 10.88 -7.08
CA VAL A 3 -5.78 11.74 -8.27
C VAL A 3 -5.02 11.19 -9.48
N SER A 4 -3.80 10.67 -9.26
CA SER A 4 -2.98 10.04 -10.31
C SER A 4 -3.68 8.82 -10.91
N LYS A 5 -4.25 7.96 -10.06
CA LYS A 5 -5.02 6.77 -10.45
C LYS A 5 -6.25 7.16 -11.30
N LEU A 6 -7.00 8.16 -10.87
CA LEU A 6 -8.18 8.65 -11.60
C LEU A 6 -7.80 9.17 -12.99
N PHE A 7 -6.80 10.06 -13.08
CA PHE A 7 -6.36 10.61 -14.36
C PHE A 7 -5.85 9.53 -15.32
N ALA A 8 -5.08 8.56 -14.84
CA ALA A 8 -4.62 7.45 -15.66
C ALA A 8 -5.79 6.58 -16.18
N SER A 9 -6.80 6.32 -15.36
CA SER A 9 -7.98 5.53 -15.77
C SER A 9 -8.82 6.20 -16.86
N VAL A 10 -8.91 7.54 -16.82
CA VAL A 10 -9.59 8.32 -17.86
C VAL A 10 -8.77 8.36 -19.13
N GLN A 11 -7.46 8.63 -19.03
CA GLN A 11 -6.55 8.71 -20.18
C GLN A 11 -6.48 7.40 -20.97
N THR A 12 -6.62 6.26 -20.29
CA THR A 12 -6.58 4.92 -20.88
C THR A 12 -7.96 4.42 -21.31
N ALA A 13 -9.00 5.27 -21.26
CA ALA A 13 -10.37 4.97 -21.64
C ALA A 13 -11.00 3.77 -20.88
N VAL A 14 -10.45 3.42 -19.72
CA VAL A 14 -11.12 2.49 -18.80
C VAL A 14 -12.32 3.16 -18.15
N VAL A 15 -12.23 4.46 -17.87
CA VAL A 15 -13.32 5.29 -17.37
C VAL A 15 -13.67 6.36 -18.41
N GLY A 16 -14.79 6.16 -19.11
CA GLY A 16 -15.22 7.04 -20.19
C GLY A 16 -14.35 6.92 -21.45
N LYS A 17 -14.59 7.76 -22.46
CA LYS A 17 -13.89 7.70 -23.75
C LYS A 17 -12.56 8.47 -23.79
N GLY A 18 -12.00 8.86 -22.65
CA GLY A 18 -10.83 9.75 -22.59
C GLY A 18 -11.06 11.18 -23.09
N GLU A 19 -12.31 11.53 -23.41
CA GLU A 19 -12.71 12.84 -23.98
C GLU A 19 -12.99 13.91 -22.90
N ILE A 20 -13.02 13.52 -21.62
CA ILE A 20 -13.37 14.41 -20.51
C ILE A 20 -12.11 15.10 -19.99
N GLN A 21 -12.05 16.43 -20.11
CA GLN A 21 -11.04 17.23 -19.40
C GLN A 21 -11.39 17.29 -17.92
N LEU A 22 -10.78 16.40 -17.14
CA LEU A 22 -10.92 16.40 -15.69
C LEU A 22 -9.98 17.43 -15.06
N HIS A 23 -10.49 18.23 -14.13
CA HIS A 23 -9.71 19.12 -13.28
C HIS A 23 -10.06 18.87 -11.81
N VAL A 24 -9.06 18.60 -10.98
CA VAL A 24 -9.24 18.37 -9.54
C VAL A 24 -8.82 19.62 -8.79
N GLN A 25 -9.71 20.14 -7.96
CA GLN A 25 -9.41 21.29 -7.11
C GLN A 25 -8.59 20.86 -5.89
N ALA A 26 -7.59 21.68 -5.55
CA ALA A 26 -6.84 21.56 -4.31
C ALA A 26 -7.07 22.82 -3.46
N PRO A 27 -7.09 22.73 -2.12
CA PRO A 27 -7.16 23.90 -1.26
C PRO A 27 -5.95 24.82 -1.51
N ALA A 28 -6.15 26.13 -1.50
CA ALA A 28 -5.16 27.11 -1.96
C ALA A 28 -3.84 27.04 -1.17
N GLU A 29 -3.92 26.79 0.13
CA GLU A 29 -2.78 26.75 1.06
C GLU A 29 -1.85 25.56 0.78
N VAL A 30 -2.36 24.52 0.11
CA VAL A 30 -1.65 23.27 -0.14
C VAL A 30 -1.59 22.92 -1.63
N ALA A 31 -2.13 23.78 -2.50
CA ALA A 31 -2.20 23.56 -3.94
C ALA A 31 -0.85 23.20 -4.58
N PRO A 32 0.31 23.75 -4.14
CA PRO A 32 1.60 23.34 -4.68
C PRO A 32 1.95 21.88 -4.44
N ASP A 33 1.37 21.20 -3.44
CA ASP A 33 1.69 19.81 -3.11
C ASP A 33 0.83 18.80 -3.87
N TYR A 34 -0.23 19.26 -4.53
CA TYR A 34 -1.15 18.41 -5.30
C TYR A 34 -1.03 18.71 -6.78
N CYS A 35 -1.28 17.69 -7.61
CA CYS A 35 -1.48 17.87 -9.02
C CYS A 35 -2.99 17.91 -9.33
N SER A 36 -3.37 18.68 -10.36
CA SER A 36 -4.77 19.07 -10.61
C SER A 36 -5.27 18.76 -12.02
N SER A 37 -4.39 18.28 -12.91
CA SER A 37 -4.72 17.81 -14.26
C SER A 37 -3.81 16.65 -14.63
N PHE A 38 -4.17 15.89 -15.67
CA PHE A 38 -3.33 14.80 -16.18
C PHE A 38 -1.90 15.28 -16.49
N THR A 39 -1.77 16.34 -17.30
CA THR A 39 -0.46 16.90 -17.67
C THR A 39 0.34 17.34 -16.44
N HIS A 40 -0.29 18.02 -15.47
CA HIS A 40 0.38 18.44 -14.26
C HIS A 40 0.86 17.22 -13.44
N CYS A 41 0.03 16.19 -13.29
CA CYS A 41 0.42 14.97 -12.57
C CYS A 41 1.54 14.21 -13.28
N SER A 42 1.50 14.09 -14.61
CA SER A 42 2.53 13.39 -15.39
C SER A 42 3.87 14.13 -15.39
N THR A 43 3.87 15.46 -15.29
CA THR A 43 5.10 16.23 -15.11
C THR A 43 5.62 16.14 -13.67
N LYS A 44 4.74 16.24 -12.67
CA LYS A 44 5.15 16.29 -11.25
C LYS A 44 5.51 14.91 -10.69
N TYR A 45 4.82 13.86 -11.12
CA TYR A 45 4.94 12.48 -10.64
C TYR A 45 4.98 11.47 -11.80
N PRO A 46 5.99 11.56 -12.69
CA PRO A 46 6.04 10.80 -13.93
C PRO A 46 6.01 9.28 -13.72
N ASP A 47 6.73 8.78 -12.72
CA ASP A 47 6.83 7.33 -12.45
C ASP A 47 5.50 6.75 -11.97
N ALA A 48 4.84 7.43 -11.03
CA ALA A 48 3.53 7.03 -10.53
C ALA A 48 2.49 7.02 -11.66
N MET A 49 2.46 8.08 -12.49
CA MET A 49 1.53 8.16 -13.63
C MET A 49 1.78 7.05 -14.66
N THR A 50 3.05 6.81 -15.01
CA THR A 50 3.42 5.76 -15.97
C THR A 50 2.99 4.37 -15.50
N LYS A 51 3.18 4.05 -14.21
CA LYS A 51 2.76 2.77 -13.64
C LYS A 51 1.25 2.63 -13.60
N TRP A 52 0.52 3.68 -13.21
CA TRP A 52 -0.95 3.67 -13.26
C TRP A 52 -1.49 3.50 -14.68
N GLU A 53 -0.93 4.19 -15.66
CA GLU A 53 -1.30 4.00 -17.06
C GLU A 53 -1.05 2.58 -17.54
N THR A 54 0.10 2.00 -17.16
CA THR A 54 0.44 0.61 -17.52
C THR A 54 -0.58 -0.38 -16.94
N PHE A 55 -0.95 -0.19 -15.67
CA PHE A 55 -1.99 -0.97 -15.01
C PHE A 55 -3.34 -0.86 -15.74
N PHE A 56 -3.82 0.35 -16.03
CA PHE A 56 -5.13 0.52 -16.68
C PHE A 56 -5.13 0.09 -18.15
N LYS A 57 -4.02 0.24 -18.89
CA LYS A 57 -3.87 -0.32 -20.24
C LYS A 57 -4.01 -1.84 -20.21
N LEU A 58 -3.41 -2.52 -19.22
CA LEU A 58 -3.62 -3.96 -19.03
C LEU A 58 -5.10 -4.27 -18.77
N LEU A 59 -5.79 -3.50 -17.94
CA LEU A 59 -7.22 -3.69 -17.63
C LEU A 59 -8.17 -3.47 -18.81
N SER A 60 -7.72 -2.86 -19.91
CA SER A 60 -8.56 -2.71 -21.10
C SER A 60 -9.01 -4.09 -21.62
N ILE A 61 -10.23 -4.13 -22.16
CA ILE A 61 -10.89 -5.36 -22.65
C ILE A 61 -9.97 -6.10 -23.63
N ASP A 62 -9.29 -5.34 -24.49
CA ASP A 62 -8.42 -5.88 -25.54
C ASP A 62 -7.20 -6.65 -25.00
N HIS A 63 -6.75 -6.35 -23.78
CA HIS A 63 -5.52 -6.92 -23.23
C HIS A 63 -5.74 -8.11 -22.30
N ILE A 64 -6.68 -8.06 -21.35
CA ILE A 64 -6.90 -9.16 -20.40
C ILE A 64 -7.97 -10.13 -20.88
N SER A 65 -9.09 -9.63 -21.42
CA SER A 65 -10.24 -10.49 -21.73
C SER A 65 -9.94 -11.39 -22.93
N ASN A 66 -9.14 -10.90 -23.87
CA ASN A 66 -8.73 -11.62 -25.08
C ASN A 66 -7.43 -12.41 -24.92
N SER A 67 -6.80 -12.44 -23.74
CA SER A 67 -5.56 -13.23 -23.57
C SER A 67 -5.85 -14.70 -23.27
N ASP A 68 -5.01 -15.58 -23.82
CA ASP A 68 -5.01 -17.03 -23.59
C ASP A 68 -4.44 -17.42 -22.20
N ASP A 69 -4.16 -16.44 -21.33
CA ASP A 69 -3.65 -16.69 -19.98
C ASP A 69 -4.73 -17.37 -19.10
N THR A 70 -4.28 -18.20 -18.17
CA THR A 70 -5.14 -18.71 -17.10
C THR A 70 -5.61 -17.58 -16.18
N ASP A 71 -6.75 -17.75 -15.52
CA ASP A 71 -7.26 -16.77 -14.55
C ASP A 71 -6.25 -16.46 -13.43
N LEU A 72 -5.47 -17.46 -13.01
CA LEU A 72 -4.40 -17.28 -12.03
C LEU A 72 -3.29 -16.37 -12.56
N SER A 73 -2.85 -16.57 -13.82
CA SER A 73 -1.85 -15.73 -14.48
C SER A 73 -2.36 -14.30 -14.65
N LYS A 74 -3.62 -14.14 -15.08
CA LYS A 74 -4.28 -12.83 -15.20
C LYS A 74 -4.31 -12.11 -13.86
N LYS A 75 -4.83 -12.75 -12.81
CA LYS A 75 -4.87 -12.20 -11.44
C LYS A 75 -3.49 -11.79 -10.96
N TYR A 76 -2.47 -12.62 -11.17
CA TYR A 76 -1.10 -12.33 -10.77
C TYR A 76 -0.56 -11.07 -11.47
N LYS A 77 -0.72 -10.97 -12.80
CA LYS A 77 -0.29 -9.79 -13.58
C LYS A 77 -1.00 -8.51 -13.14
N ILE A 78 -2.32 -8.60 -12.92
CA ILE A 78 -3.15 -7.47 -12.47
C ILE A 78 -2.66 -6.97 -11.11
N LEU A 79 -2.51 -7.87 -10.14
CA LEU A 79 -2.12 -7.49 -8.78
C LEU A 79 -0.68 -6.97 -8.74
N GLY A 80 0.24 -7.54 -9.52
CA GLY A 80 1.60 -7.02 -9.61
C GLY A 80 1.68 -5.60 -10.15
N LEU A 81 0.93 -5.29 -11.22
CA LEU A 81 0.88 -3.91 -11.75
C LEU A 81 0.17 -2.95 -10.81
N LEU A 82 -0.90 -3.40 -10.13
CA LEU A 82 -1.59 -2.60 -9.12
C LEU A 82 -0.64 -2.18 -8.01
N TRP A 83 0.04 -3.15 -7.39
CA TRP A 83 0.92 -2.90 -6.25
C TRP A 83 2.16 -2.11 -6.65
N ALA A 84 2.75 -2.36 -7.83
CA ALA A 84 3.84 -1.54 -8.33
C ALA A 84 3.44 -0.05 -8.46
N ALA A 85 2.20 0.24 -8.86
CA ALA A 85 1.70 1.60 -8.97
C ALA A 85 1.36 2.22 -7.61
N GLU A 86 0.79 1.45 -6.67
CA GLU A 86 0.52 1.90 -5.29
C GLU A 86 1.84 2.20 -4.53
N GLU A 87 2.84 1.32 -4.56
CA GLU A 87 4.14 1.49 -3.87
C GLU A 87 4.81 2.80 -4.27
N VAL A 88 4.97 3.04 -5.58
CA VAL A 88 5.59 4.28 -6.08
C VAL A 88 4.76 5.51 -5.73
N SER A 89 3.43 5.39 -5.76
CA SER A 89 2.54 6.49 -5.39
C SER A 89 2.68 6.86 -3.91
N LEU A 90 2.77 5.85 -3.03
CA LEU A 90 2.93 6.04 -1.58
C LEU A 90 4.31 6.54 -1.22
N GLN A 91 5.38 6.02 -1.83
CA GLN A 91 6.74 6.49 -1.60
C GLN A 91 6.90 7.97 -2.00
N THR A 92 6.34 8.33 -3.15
CA THR A 92 6.31 9.72 -3.63
C THR A 92 5.53 10.62 -2.67
N ALA A 93 4.33 10.17 -2.24
CA ALA A 93 3.49 10.94 -1.33
C ALA A 93 4.11 11.10 0.06
N SER A 94 4.72 10.05 0.61
CA SER A 94 5.41 10.06 1.90
C SER A 94 6.51 11.11 1.93
N SER A 95 7.34 11.14 0.88
CA SER A 95 8.42 12.13 0.73
C SER A 95 7.87 13.55 0.68
N ALA A 96 6.84 13.79 -0.15
CA ALA A 96 6.20 15.09 -0.30
C ALA A 96 5.45 15.55 0.96
N CYS A 97 4.99 14.63 1.81
CA CYS A 97 4.23 14.95 3.03
C CYS A 97 5.07 15.00 4.30
N SER A 98 6.40 14.87 4.21
CA SER A 98 7.31 14.80 5.37
C SER A 98 7.17 15.98 6.34
N GLU A 99 7.04 17.21 5.84
CA GLU A 99 6.83 18.39 6.68
C GLU A 99 5.48 18.36 7.43
N ARG A 100 4.44 17.81 6.81
CA ARG A 100 3.12 17.68 7.44
C ARG A 100 3.11 16.65 8.57
N GLN A 101 3.98 15.64 8.49
CA GLN A 101 4.11 14.64 9.56
C GLN A 101 4.55 15.30 10.87
N LYS A 102 5.28 16.41 10.83
CA LYS A 102 5.74 17.15 12.02
C LYS A 102 4.60 17.78 12.83
N LEU A 103 3.39 17.85 12.27
CA LEU A 103 2.20 18.34 12.96
C LEU A 103 1.60 17.31 13.93
N TYR A 104 2.05 16.05 13.85
CA TYR A 104 1.55 14.95 14.65
C TYR A 104 2.52 14.57 15.78
N SER A 105 2.00 13.83 16.76
CA SER A 105 2.82 13.31 17.88
C SER A 105 3.89 12.36 17.38
N SER A 106 4.94 12.17 18.19
CA SER A 106 6.03 11.26 17.80
C SER A 106 5.58 9.81 17.63
N HIS A 107 4.51 9.41 18.33
CA HIS A 107 3.91 8.07 18.22
C HIS A 107 3.06 7.91 16.96
N GLU A 108 2.31 8.94 16.58
CA GLU A 108 1.54 8.93 15.33
C GLU A 108 2.46 8.85 14.11
N VAL A 109 3.54 9.64 14.11
CA VAL A 109 4.55 9.58 13.03
C VAL A 109 5.18 8.18 12.95
N ARG A 110 5.51 7.57 14.10
CA ARG A 110 6.04 6.19 14.13
C ARG A 110 5.03 5.16 13.63
N PHE A 111 3.76 5.30 13.97
CA PHE A 111 2.69 4.46 13.42
C PHE A 111 2.61 4.62 11.90
N GLY A 112 2.57 5.84 11.39
CA GLY A 112 2.51 6.12 9.94
C GLY A 112 3.72 5.53 9.19
N GLN A 113 4.92 5.61 9.75
CA GLN A 113 6.12 4.96 9.20
C GLN A 113 6.02 3.44 9.23
N GLY A 114 5.50 2.86 10.33
CA GLY A 114 5.25 1.43 10.45
C GLY A 114 4.27 0.91 9.42
N TRP A 115 3.14 1.61 9.29
CA TRP A 115 2.11 1.32 8.30
C TRP A 115 2.64 1.44 6.87
N LEU A 116 3.38 2.51 6.54
CA LEU A 116 4.03 2.67 5.24
C LEU A 116 5.05 1.56 4.96
N ASN A 117 5.86 1.16 5.94
CA ASN A 117 6.80 0.06 5.76
C ASN A 117 6.09 -1.28 5.48
N SER A 118 4.94 -1.51 6.11
CA SER A 118 4.14 -2.73 5.90
C SER A 118 3.64 -2.87 4.47
N GLU A 119 3.46 -1.76 3.74
CA GLU A 119 2.94 -1.77 2.39
C GLU A 119 3.85 -2.51 1.40
N ALA A 120 5.18 -2.43 1.56
CA ALA A 120 6.12 -3.22 0.75
C ALA A 120 5.94 -4.74 0.93
N TYR A 121 5.48 -5.20 2.11
CA TYR A 121 5.19 -6.61 2.34
C TYR A 121 3.87 -7.02 1.68
N VAL A 122 2.85 -6.18 1.80
CA VAL A 122 1.53 -6.36 1.18
C VAL A 122 1.64 -6.36 -0.35
N ALA A 123 2.46 -5.46 -0.89
CA ALA A 123 2.77 -5.34 -2.30
C ALA A 123 3.48 -6.59 -2.81
N ALA A 124 4.56 -7.01 -2.16
CA ALA A 124 5.28 -8.24 -2.52
C ALA A 124 4.37 -9.48 -2.53
N ALA A 125 3.46 -9.58 -1.56
CA ALA A 125 2.51 -10.68 -1.48
C ALA A 125 1.36 -10.60 -2.50
N HIS A 126 1.35 -9.57 -3.37
CA HIS A 126 0.26 -9.29 -4.31
C HIS A 126 -1.11 -9.35 -3.63
N PHE A 127 -1.27 -8.68 -2.49
CA PHE A 127 -2.49 -8.78 -1.70
C PHE A 127 -3.74 -8.41 -2.50
N HIS A 128 -4.75 -9.28 -2.47
CA HIS A 128 -6.02 -9.00 -3.14
C HIS A 128 -6.92 -8.16 -2.24
N ALA A 129 -6.94 -6.84 -2.48
CA ALA A 129 -7.70 -5.86 -1.71
C ALA A 129 -9.21 -5.81 -2.07
N SER A 130 -9.92 -6.93 -1.96
CA SER A 130 -11.40 -6.94 -2.05
C SER A 130 -12.00 -6.19 -0.86
N ILE A 131 -13.27 -5.76 -0.94
CA ILE A 131 -13.94 -5.05 0.17
C ILE A 131 -13.87 -5.86 1.47
N GLU A 132 -14.24 -7.14 1.41
CA GLU A 132 -14.24 -8.04 2.58
C GLU A 132 -12.83 -8.20 3.20
N ARG A 133 -11.80 -8.28 2.36
CA ARG A 133 -10.42 -8.41 2.84
C ARG A 133 -9.91 -7.09 3.41
N SER A 134 -10.12 -5.99 2.70
CA SER A 134 -9.70 -4.65 3.11
C SER A 134 -10.35 -4.24 4.45
N GLU A 135 -11.63 -4.56 4.66
CA GLU A 135 -12.31 -4.31 5.94
C GLU A 135 -11.54 -4.93 7.11
N LYS A 136 -11.12 -6.20 6.99
CA LYS A 136 -10.40 -6.92 8.05
C LYS A 136 -9.06 -6.26 8.41
N PHE A 137 -8.37 -5.65 7.44
CA PHE A 137 -7.10 -4.95 7.68
C PHE A 137 -7.28 -3.49 8.12
N MET A 138 -8.43 -2.86 7.81
CA MET A 138 -8.75 -1.50 8.26
C MET A 138 -9.34 -1.48 9.67
N ALA A 139 -10.12 -2.49 10.06
CA ALA A 139 -10.77 -2.57 11.35
C ALA A 139 -9.81 -2.45 12.57
N PRO A 140 -8.62 -3.08 12.58
CA PRO A 140 -7.68 -2.96 13.70
C PRO A 140 -6.72 -1.78 13.56
N LEU A 141 -6.95 -0.81 12.68
CA LEU A 141 -6.16 0.42 12.69
C LEU A 141 -6.60 1.33 13.85
N PRO A 142 -5.70 2.12 14.45
CA PRO A 142 -6.07 3.04 15.52
C PRO A 142 -7.27 3.92 15.14
N SER A 143 -8.36 3.83 15.90
CA SER A 143 -9.60 4.58 15.70
C SER A 143 -9.47 6.08 15.97
N ARG A 144 -8.31 6.52 16.49
CA ARG A 144 -7.94 7.91 16.70
C ARG A 144 -6.45 8.13 16.45
N VAL A 145 -6.11 9.39 16.19
CA VAL A 145 -4.72 9.86 16.16
C VAL A 145 -4.04 9.59 17.51
N LEU A 146 -2.82 9.06 17.46
CA LEU A 146 -2.01 8.77 18.64
C LEU A 146 -1.46 10.05 19.26
N GLN A 147 -1.45 10.08 20.59
CA GLN A 147 -1.03 11.21 21.41
C GLN A 147 0.29 10.91 22.11
N GLU A 148 1.00 11.94 22.59
CA GLU A 148 2.33 11.79 23.19
C GLU A 148 2.33 10.90 24.46
N SER A 149 1.20 10.84 25.16
CA SER A 149 0.97 10.01 26.35
C SER A 149 0.70 8.53 26.03
N ASP A 150 0.45 8.17 24.77
CA ASP A 150 0.14 6.79 24.39
C ASP A 150 1.37 5.88 24.54
N ARG A 151 1.13 4.67 25.06
CA ARG A 151 2.16 3.66 25.32
C ARG A 151 1.73 2.30 24.77
N PRO A 152 2.03 2.01 23.48
CA PRO A 152 1.86 0.67 22.93
C PRO A 152 2.67 -0.38 23.73
N PRO A 153 2.22 -1.64 23.83
CA PRO A 153 1.02 -2.19 23.22
C PRO A 153 -0.22 -2.09 24.13
N ASN A 154 -0.23 -1.23 25.16
CA ASN A 154 -1.30 -1.19 26.16
C ASN A 154 -1.89 0.23 26.28
N ILE A 155 -2.55 0.68 25.22
CA ILE A 155 -3.28 1.95 25.22
C ILE A 155 -4.72 1.66 25.69
N ALA A 156 -5.08 2.19 26.87
CA ALA A 156 -6.30 1.81 27.59
C ALA A 156 -7.62 2.08 26.85
N ASN A 157 -7.63 3.03 25.90
CA ASN A 157 -8.82 3.37 25.10
C ASN A 157 -8.73 2.87 23.65
N LEU A 158 -7.80 1.97 23.34
CA LEU A 158 -7.80 1.18 22.12
C LEU A 158 -8.20 -0.27 22.46
N SER A 159 -8.86 -0.93 21.52
CA SER A 159 -9.14 -2.37 21.58
C SER A 159 -7.86 -3.21 21.63
N ALA A 160 -8.00 -4.50 21.93
CA ALA A 160 -6.87 -5.43 21.92
C ALA A 160 -6.32 -5.59 20.49
N GLU A 161 -7.20 -5.59 19.50
CA GLU A 161 -6.90 -5.72 18.09
C GLU A 161 -6.14 -4.48 17.57
N GLU A 162 -6.59 -3.27 17.93
CA GLU A 162 -5.88 -2.03 17.59
C GLU A 162 -4.48 -1.97 18.20
N ASN A 163 -4.37 -2.33 19.47
CA ASN A 163 -3.09 -2.37 20.17
C ASN A 163 -2.13 -3.40 19.55
N HIS A 164 -2.65 -4.56 19.15
CA HIS A 164 -1.88 -5.61 18.49
C HIS A 164 -1.38 -5.16 17.11
N ALA A 165 -2.25 -4.65 16.24
CA ALA A 165 -1.84 -4.19 14.92
C ALA A 165 -0.81 -3.05 15.01
N LEU A 166 -1.01 -2.10 15.92
CA LEU A 166 -0.05 -1.03 16.20
C LEU A 166 1.32 -1.58 16.62
N HIS A 167 1.34 -2.60 17.49
CA HIS A 167 2.56 -3.28 17.91
C HIS A 167 3.26 -3.97 16.73
N ILE A 168 2.53 -4.71 15.91
CA ILE A 168 3.07 -5.44 14.75
C ILE A 168 3.67 -4.49 13.72
N PHE A 169 2.99 -3.40 13.34
CA PHE A 169 3.56 -2.42 12.42
C PHE A 169 4.83 -1.77 12.97
N GLY A 170 4.83 -1.44 14.28
CA GLY A 170 6.01 -0.91 14.95
C GLY A 170 7.17 -1.90 14.95
N TRP A 171 6.90 -3.19 15.22
CA TRP A 171 7.89 -4.26 15.21
C TRP A 171 8.46 -4.50 13.81
N MET A 172 7.61 -4.66 12.78
CA MET A 172 8.03 -4.89 11.39
C MET A 172 8.98 -3.80 10.91
N ASN A 173 8.61 -2.53 11.13
CA ASN A 173 9.44 -1.40 10.74
C ASN A 173 10.74 -1.33 11.55
N SER A 174 10.68 -1.56 12.87
CA SER A 174 11.88 -1.53 13.73
C SER A 174 12.89 -2.62 13.33
N VAL A 175 12.43 -3.85 13.09
CA VAL A 175 13.29 -4.95 12.63
C VAL A 175 13.83 -4.68 11.23
N ASN A 176 12.99 -4.17 10.31
CA ASN A 176 13.45 -3.84 8.97
C ASN A 176 14.53 -2.75 8.98
N GLN A 177 14.37 -1.70 9.81
CA GLN A 177 15.38 -0.66 10.01
C GLN A 177 16.67 -1.22 10.61
N LEU A 178 16.56 -2.07 11.64
CA LEU A 178 17.72 -2.73 12.26
C LEU A 178 18.52 -3.56 11.24
N LEU A 179 17.83 -4.20 10.30
CA LEU A 179 18.42 -5.01 9.23
C LEU A 179 18.73 -4.22 7.96
N GLY A 180 18.67 -2.88 8.00
CA GLY A 180 19.00 -2.01 6.87
C GLY A 180 18.12 -2.23 5.63
N GLY A 181 16.86 -2.61 5.82
CA GLY A 181 15.91 -2.91 4.73
C GLY A 181 15.93 -4.37 4.27
N SER A 182 16.82 -5.20 4.80
CA SER A 182 17.00 -6.58 4.32
C SER A 182 15.78 -7.47 4.58
N LEU A 183 14.97 -7.19 5.59
CA LEU A 183 13.76 -7.98 5.88
C LEU A 183 12.75 -7.89 4.73
N VAL A 184 12.48 -6.68 4.23
CA VAL A 184 11.63 -6.47 3.05
C VAL A 184 12.22 -7.13 1.82
N ASN A 185 13.53 -7.02 1.59
CA ASN A 185 14.18 -7.62 0.41
C ASN A 185 14.10 -9.15 0.41
N LEU A 186 14.28 -9.77 1.58
CA LEU A 186 14.12 -11.21 1.75
C LEU A 186 12.66 -11.63 1.52
N TRP A 187 11.71 -10.88 2.07
CA TRP A 187 10.29 -11.11 1.85
C TRP A 187 9.91 -11.03 0.36
N GLN A 188 10.33 -9.97 -0.34
CA GLN A 188 10.13 -9.80 -1.77
C GLN A 188 10.69 -10.97 -2.57
N SER A 189 11.89 -11.44 -2.22
CA SER A 189 12.51 -12.61 -2.85
C SER A 189 11.72 -13.89 -2.61
N ALA A 190 11.15 -14.07 -1.41
CA ALA A 190 10.33 -15.21 -1.06
C ALA A 190 8.98 -15.23 -1.79
N MET A 191 8.45 -14.07 -2.19
CA MET A 191 7.19 -13.93 -2.93
C MET A 191 7.33 -14.22 -4.44
N CYS A 192 8.16 -15.20 -4.80
CA CYS A 192 8.60 -15.49 -6.18
C CYS A 192 7.55 -16.16 -7.08
N SER A 193 6.43 -16.63 -6.52
CA SER A 193 5.41 -17.40 -7.24
C SER A 193 4.01 -17.10 -6.70
N PRO A 194 2.94 -17.36 -7.49
CA PRO A 194 1.57 -17.20 -7.02
C PRO A 194 1.27 -17.96 -5.72
N GLN A 195 1.82 -19.18 -5.58
CA GLN A 195 1.64 -20.01 -4.38
C GLN A 195 2.38 -19.44 -3.16
N ALA A 196 3.59 -18.92 -3.36
CA ALA A 196 4.34 -18.27 -2.29
C ALA A 196 3.63 -16.98 -1.82
N GLN A 197 3.11 -16.21 -2.78
CA GLN A 197 2.31 -15.01 -2.49
C GLN A 197 1.03 -15.30 -1.73
N GLU A 198 0.29 -16.35 -2.10
CA GLU A 198 -0.91 -16.76 -1.36
C GLU A 198 -0.58 -17.13 0.09
N LYS A 199 0.51 -17.88 0.31
CA LYS A 199 1.00 -18.17 1.67
C LYS A 199 1.44 -16.89 2.39
N GLY A 200 2.09 -15.97 1.70
CA GLY A 200 2.49 -14.67 2.25
C GLY A 200 1.29 -13.84 2.69
N GLN A 201 0.21 -13.83 1.91
CA GLN A 201 -1.05 -13.18 2.29
C GLN A 201 -1.65 -13.79 3.56
N GLY A 202 -1.64 -15.12 3.68
CA GLY A 202 -2.08 -15.82 4.89
C GLY A 202 -1.23 -15.46 6.11
N LEU A 203 0.09 -15.44 5.94
CA LEU A 203 1.00 -15.06 7.01
C LEU A 203 0.79 -13.61 7.46
N LEU A 204 0.62 -12.66 6.53
CA LEU A 204 0.34 -11.26 6.87
C LEU A 204 -1.01 -11.10 7.58
N HIS A 205 -2.02 -11.86 7.15
CA HIS A 205 -3.32 -11.91 7.81
C HIS A 205 -3.18 -12.37 9.26
N ASP A 206 -2.54 -13.51 9.49
CA ASP A 206 -2.42 -14.05 10.85
C ASP A 206 -1.53 -13.16 11.73
N LEU A 207 -0.43 -12.64 11.18
CA LEU A 207 0.47 -11.73 11.87
C LEU A 207 -0.24 -10.46 12.35
N ILE A 208 -1.02 -9.81 11.48
CA ILE A 208 -1.65 -8.52 11.78
C ILE A 208 -2.95 -8.70 12.58
N LEU A 209 -3.69 -9.78 12.36
CA LEU A 209 -5.06 -9.92 12.89
C LEU A 209 -5.19 -10.90 14.05
N ASP A 210 -4.23 -11.82 14.28
CA ASP A 210 -4.27 -12.74 15.42
C ASP A 210 -3.26 -12.30 16.50
N PRO A 211 -3.72 -11.76 17.64
CA PRO A 211 -2.87 -11.39 18.76
C PRO A 211 -2.04 -12.53 19.37
N LYS A 212 -2.37 -13.78 19.05
CA LYS A 212 -1.65 -14.97 19.51
C LYS A 212 -0.60 -15.44 18.52
N PHE A 213 -0.56 -14.88 17.32
CA PHE A 213 0.34 -15.32 16.27
C PHE A 213 1.80 -14.90 16.58
N PRO A 214 2.79 -15.80 16.41
CA PRO A 214 4.18 -15.45 16.69
C PRO A 214 4.71 -14.41 15.71
N GLY A 215 5.07 -13.22 16.23
CA GLY A 215 5.61 -12.13 15.42
C GLY A 215 6.85 -12.50 14.61
N THR A 216 7.66 -13.44 15.06
CA THR A 216 8.92 -13.88 14.41
C THR A 216 8.74 -14.69 13.13
N SER A 217 7.50 -15.01 12.74
CA SER A 217 7.21 -15.92 11.62
C SER A 217 7.62 -15.37 10.23
N LEU A 218 7.80 -14.05 10.07
CA LEU A 218 8.33 -13.46 8.83
C LEU A 218 9.77 -13.89 8.50
N MET A 219 10.52 -14.43 9.47
CA MET A 219 11.88 -14.90 9.26
C MET A 219 11.96 -16.34 8.73
N MET A 220 10.83 -17.01 8.50
CA MET A 220 10.80 -18.36 7.96
C MET A 220 10.94 -18.32 6.44
N THR A 221 12.11 -18.72 5.95
CA THR A 221 12.41 -18.80 4.51
C THR A 221 11.58 -19.90 3.86
N THR A 222 10.64 -19.54 3.00
CA THR A 222 10.19 -20.44 1.94
C THR A 222 11.28 -20.49 0.87
N ASN A 223 11.87 -21.66 0.65
CA ASN A 223 12.75 -21.87 -0.50
C ASN A 223 11.94 -21.68 -1.79
N CYS A 224 12.26 -20.59 -2.49
CA CYS A 224 12.34 -20.59 -3.93
C CYS A 224 13.73 -21.15 -4.29
#